data_AF-A0A530BVU2-F1
#
_entry.id   AF-A0A530BVU2-F1
#
_cell.length_a   1.000
_cell.length_b   1.000
_cell.length_c   1.000
_cell.angle_alpha   90.00
_cell.angle_beta   90.00
_cell.angle_gamma   90.00
#
_symmetry.space_group_name_H-M   'P 1'
#
loop_
_entity.id
_entity.type
_entity.pdbx_description
1 polymer ?
#
loop_
_entity_poly.entity_id
_entity_poly.type
_entity_poly.pdbx_seq_one_letter_code
_entity_poly.pdbx_strand_id
1 'polypeptide(L)' 'VALAQGIYCARALEDGRLVRPVARALELRQPYCLTIPERSARRDVVGAFREWLIAECVRAVRSPALIA' A
#
# COMPACT_ATOMS: atom_id res chain seq x y z
N VAL A 1 -11.59 13.48 12.10
CA VAL A 1 -10.23 12.92 12.31
C VAL A 1 -10.34 11.41 12.34
N ALA A 2 -9.46 10.68 11.65
CA ALA A 2 -9.51 9.21 11.56
C ALA A 2 -8.10 8.63 11.49
N LEU A 3 -7.96 7.35 11.89
CA LEU A 3 -6.78 6.54 11.57
C LEU A 3 -6.98 5.94 10.17
N ALA A 4 -5.95 6.01 9.34
CA ALA A 4 -5.96 5.45 7.99
C ALA A 4 -4.65 4.72 7.73
N GLN A 5 -4.72 3.62 6.98
CA GLN A 5 -3.53 2.94 6.50
C GLN A 5 -2.95 3.69 5.31
N GLY A 6 -1.63 3.81 5.28
CA GLY A 6 -0.90 4.57 4.26
C GLY A 6 -1.30 4.21 2.82
N ILE A 7 -1.58 2.94 2.55
CA ILE A 7 -2.02 2.44 1.24
C ILE A 7 -3.29 3.15 0.71
N TYR A 8 -4.17 3.63 1.58
CA TYR A 8 -5.41 4.31 1.19
C TYR A 8 -5.26 5.83 1.12
N CYS A 9 -4.37 6.41 1.93
CA CYS A 9 -4.31 7.87 2.11
C CYS A 9 -3.06 8.54 1.54
N ALA A 10 -2.03 7.79 1.12
CA ALA A 10 -0.78 8.32 0.59
C ALA A 10 -1.02 9.40 -0.47
N ARG A 11 -1.81 9.08 -1.49
CA ARG A 11 -2.05 10.00 -2.61
C ARG A 11 -2.80 11.26 -2.19
N ALA A 12 -3.80 11.12 -1.32
CA ALA A 12 -4.55 12.27 -0.85
C ALA A 12 -3.73 13.18 0.08
N LEU A 13 -2.73 12.63 0.78
CA LEU A 13 -1.74 13.41 1.54
C LEU A 13 -0.76 14.13 0.60
N GLU A 14 -0.26 13.46 -0.44
CA GLU A 14 0.61 14.06 -1.48
C GLU A 14 -0.08 15.22 -2.19
N ASP A 15 -1.36 15.06 -2.54
CA ASP A 15 -2.17 16.06 -3.23
C ASP A 15 -2.68 17.17 -2.29
N GLY A 16 -2.35 17.14 -1.00
CA GLY A 16 -2.78 18.13 0.00
C GLY A 16 -4.28 18.09 0.33
N ARG A 17 -5.01 17.06 -0.11
CA ARG A 17 -6.43 16.84 0.16
C ARG A 17 -6.69 16.32 1.57
N LEU A 18 -5.69 15.66 2.15
CA LEU A 18 -5.63 15.26 3.55
C LEU A 18 -4.40 15.88 4.21
N VAL A 19 -4.47 16.00 5.54
CA VAL A 19 -3.34 16.40 6.38
C VAL A 19 -3.09 15.32 7.42
N ARG A 20 -1.82 15.06 7.74
CA ARG A 20 -1.40 14.17 8.82
C ARG A 20 -1.05 15.02 10.07
N PRO A 21 -2.00 15.25 10.99
CA PRO A 21 -1.79 16.17 12.12
C PRO A 21 -0.83 15.63 13.19
N VAL A 22 -0.52 14.33 13.17
CA VAL A 22 0.37 13.67 14.13
C VAL A 22 1.41 12.85 13.37
N ALA A 23 2.70 13.15 13.56
CA ALA A 23 3.81 12.47 12.87
C ALA A 23 4.13 11.06 13.44
N ARG A 24 3.15 10.41 14.09
CA ARG A 24 3.28 9.07 14.68
C ARG A 24 2.57 8.06 13.78
N ALA A 25 3.28 7.02 13.36
CA ALA A 25 2.71 5.86 12.70
C ALA A 25 2.62 4.68 13.68
N LEU A 26 1.62 3.83 13.47
CA LEU A 26 1.49 2.54 14.16
C LEU A 26 1.87 1.44 13.17
N GLU A 27 2.85 0.62 13.52
CA GLU A 27 3.17 -0.58 12.74
C GLU A 27 2.07 -1.61 12.92
N LEU A 28 1.45 -2.01 11.81
CA LEU A 28 0.44 -3.05 11.80
C LEU A 28 1.11 -4.41 11.62
N ARG A 29 0.74 -5.37 12.46
CA ARG A 29 1.30 -6.73 12.42
C ARG A 29 0.65 -7.63 11.37
N GLN A 30 -0.49 -7.22 10.82
CA GLN A 30 -1.24 -8.02 9.85
C GLN A 30 -0.82 -7.62 8.42
N PRO A 31 -0.21 -8.54 7.65
CA PRO A 31 0.15 -8.26 6.27
C PRO A 31 -1.10 -8.22 5.38
N TYR A 32 -1.01 -7.47 4.29
CA TYR A 32 -1.93 -7.64 3.16
C TYR A 32 -1.54 -8.88 2.36
N CYS A 33 -2.53 -9.76 2.13
CA CYS A 33 -2.32 -11.01 1.42
C CYS A 33 -2.93 -10.94 0.03
N LEU A 34 -2.20 -11.43 -0.97
CA LEU A 34 -2.71 -11.69 -2.31
C LEU A 34 -3.01 -13.19 -2.45
N THR A 35 -4.29 -13.54 -2.57
CA THR A 35 -4.70 -14.94 -2.77
C THR A 35 -4.75 -15.26 -4.26
N ILE A 36 -3.98 -16.27 -4.67
CA ILE A 36 -3.91 -16.74 -6.06
C ILE A 36 -4.29 -18.22 -6.09
N PRO A 37 -5.30 -18.63 -6.88
CA PRO A 37 -5.57 -20.05 -7.09
C PRO A 37 -4.35 -20.76 -7.67
N GLU A 38 -4.00 -21.95 -7.17
CA GLU A 38 -2.80 -22.69 -7.60
C GLU A 38 -2.73 -22.90 -9.11
N ARG A 39 -3.87 -23.22 -9.75
CA ARG A 39 -3.98 -23.38 -11.21
C ARG A 39 -3.58 -22.11 -11.99
N SER A 40 -3.76 -20.95 -11.39
CA SER A 40 -3.46 -19.65 -12.00
C SER A 40 -2.04 -19.18 -11.71
N ALA A 41 -1.37 -19.72 -10.66
CA ALA A 41 -0.05 -19.29 -10.24
C ALA A 41 1.05 -19.55 -11.29
N ARG A 42 0.82 -20.50 -12.21
CA ARG A 42 1.74 -20.83 -13.31
C ARG A 42 1.57 -19.96 -14.56
N ARG A 43 0.56 -19.07 -14.59
CA ARG A 43 0.31 -18.20 -15.74
C ARG A 43 1.22 -16.97 -15.64
N ASP A 44 2.05 -16.72 -16.65
CA ASP A 44 3.00 -15.60 -16.66
C ASP A 44 2.34 -14.24 -16.36
N VAL A 45 1.15 -14.00 -16.93
CA VAL A 45 0.37 -12.78 -16.69
C VAL A 45 0.00 -12.59 -15.21
N VAL A 46 -0.23 -13.68 -14.48
CA VAL A 46 -0.55 -13.63 -13.04
C VAL A 46 0.72 -13.31 -12.25
N GLY A 47 1.87 -13.87 -12.64
CA GLY A 47 3.17 -13.52 -12.07
C GLY A 47 3.50 -12.05 -12.25
N ALA A 48 3.41 -11.56 -13.49
CA ALA A 48 3.67 -10.15 -13.81
C ALA A 48 2.74 -9.19 -13.05
N PHE A 49 1.44 -9.50 -12.98
CA PHE A 49 0.50 -8.69 -12.21
C PHE A 49 0.82 -8.69 -10.71
N ARG A 50 1.14 -9.85 -10.13
CA ARG A 50 1.53 -9.97 -8.71
C ARG A 50 2.74 -9.08 -8.40
N GLU A 51 3.78 -9.17 -9.22
CA GLU A 51 5.02 -8.39 -9.01
C GLU A 51 4.75 -6.89 -9.10
N TRP A 52 4.03 -6.47 -10.14
CA TRP A 52 3.62 -5.08 -10.32
C TRP A 52 2.79 -4.58 -9.12
N LEU A 53 1.78 -5.34 -8.68
CA LEU A 53 0.92 -4.94 -7.57
C LEU A 53 1.71 -4.79 -6.26
N ILE A 54 2.66 -5.71 -6.00
CA ILE A 54 3.53 -5.61 -4.82
C ILE A 54 4.37 -4.33 -4.89
N ALA A 55 4.95 -4.02 -6.05
CA ALA A 55 5.74 -2.80 -6.23
C ALA A 55 4.90 -1.53 -6.01
N GLU A 56 3.66 -1.50 -6.51
CA GLU A 56 2.73 -0.39 -6.31
C GLU A 56 2.35 -0.20 -4.83
N CYS A 57 2.06 -1.29 -4.12
CA CYS A 57 1.81 -1.26 -2.68
C CYS A 57 3.02 -0.72 -1.90
N VAL A 58 4.23 -1.18 -2.24
CA VAL A 58 5.48 -0.71 -1.61
C VAL A 58 5.68 0.78 -1.89
N ARG A 59 5.46 1.24 -3.12
CA ARG A 59 5.53 2.65 -3.50
C ARG A 59 4.57 3.51 -2.68
N ALA A 60 3.32 3.06 -2.54
CA ALA A 60 2.30 3.78 -1.78
C ALA A 60 2.66 3.91 -0.29
N VAL A 61 3.04 2.81 0.38
CA VAL A 61 3.37 2.85 1.82
C VAL A 61 4.70 3.54 2.13
N ARG A 62 5.60 3.65 1.14
CA ARG A 62 6.85 4.42 1.22
C ARG A 62 6.73 5.86 0.71
N SER A 63 5.51 6.35 0.47
CA SER A 63 5.30 7.74 0.06
C SER A 63 5.99 8.70 1.05
N PRO A 64 6.72 9.71 0.57
CA PRO A 64 7.34 10.72 1.44
C PRO A 64 6.33 11.39 2.37
N ALA A 65 5.08 11.56 1.94
CA ALA A 65 3.99 12.13 2.74
C ALA A 65 3.59 11.26 3.95
N LEU A 66 4.03 10.00 3.99
CA LEU A 66 3.84 9.07 5.11
C LEU A 66 5.09 8.89 5.97
N ILE A 67 6.27 9.27 5.48
CA ILE A 67 7.54 9.07 6.19
C ILE A 67 7.98 10.37 6.90
N ALA A 68 7.71 11.53 6.30
CA ALA A 68 8.01 12.86 6.86
C ALA A 68 7.03 13.24 7.98
#